data_AF-A0A7J9CV81-F1
#
_entry.id   AF-A0A7J9CV81-F1
#
_cell.length_a   1.000
_cell.length_b   1.000
_cell.length_c   1.000
_cell.angle_alpha   90.00
_cell.angle_beta   90.00
_cell.angle_gamma   90.00
#
_symmetry.space_group_name_H-M   'P 1'
#
loop_
_entity.id
_entity.type
_entity.pdbx_description
1 polymer ?
#
loop_
_entity_poly.entity_id
_entity_poly.type
_entity_poly.pdbx_seq_one_letter_code
_entity_poly.pdbx_strand_id
1 'polypeptide(L)'
;MKGPIKIAIADMLISFMWVFCSSAFGLLTSFIATAAGVQTVPWASIVIITVVFFVFLSIFNIIGGFFGGASFDPASTTAFYAAGSGADTLTSMALRFPAQAFGAVGGALAIMEAIPEQYKYMIEGPSVKVDTHTGAFAEGVLTFAITFIVLLIMLRGPQSEIFKTWFLSIVIVTLVTFGSAYTGPSMNPAFVSLALSISIWYSTLNCV
;
A
#
# COMPACT_ATOMS: atom_id res chain seq x y z
N MET A 1 -23.78 1.92 -14.87
CA MET A 1 -23.29 1.04 -13.79
C MET A 1 -22.51 -0.12 -14.42
N LYS A 2 -21.21 -0.27 -14.13
CA LYS A 2 -20.44 -1.46 -14.55
C LYS A 2 -20.79 -2.57 -13.55
N GLY A 3 -21.22 -3.73 -14.04
CA GLY A 3 -21.66 -4.83 -13.16
C GLY A 3 -20.57 -5.30 -12.19
N PRO A 4 -20.93 -5.97 -11.08
CA PRO A 4 -20.02 -6.33 -9.98
C PRO A 4 -18.81 -7.18 -10.43
N ILE A 5 -18.94 -7.95 -11.50
CA ILE A 5 -17.83 -8.72 -12.09
C ILE A 5 -16.81 -7.80 -12.76
N LYS A 6 -17.26 -6.76 -13.48
CA LYS A 6 -16.36 -5.84 -14.20
C LYS A 6 -15.50 -5.03 -13.22
N ILE A 7 -16.08 -4.61 -12.10
CA ILE A 7 -15.33 -3.88 -11.07
C ILE A 7 -14.36 -4.80 -10.33
N ALA A 8 -14.72 -6.06 -10.07
CA ALA A 8 -13.80 -7.05 -9.51
C ALA A 8 -12.59 -7.33 -10.42
N ILE A 9 -12.79 -7.43 -11.75
CA ILE A 9 -11.68 -7.56 -12.69
C ILE A 9 -10.77 -6.31 -12.67
N ALA A 10 -11.37 -5.11 -12.63
CA ALA A 10 -10.60 -3.89 -12.55
C ALA A 10 -9.81 -3.77 -11.24
N ASP A 11 -10.40 -4.18 -10.12
CA ASP A 11 -9.77 -4.31 -8.82
C ASP A 11 -8.56 -5.26 -8.87
N MET A 12 -8.70 -6.42 -9.50
CA MET A 12 -7.59 -7.35 -9.69
C MET A 12 -6.44 -6.72 -10.48
N LEU A 13 -6.73 -6.03 -11.59
CA LEU A 13 -5.71 -5.40 -12.42
C LEU A 13 -5.00 -4.27 -11.68
N ILE A 14 -5.75 -3.41 -10.98
CA ILE A 14 -5.17 -2.28 -10.27
C ILE A 14 -4.37 -2.75 -9.04
N SER A 15 -4.82 -3.79 -8.33
CA SER A 15 -4.03 -4.44 -7.26
C SER A 15 -2.74 -5.06 -7.78
N PHE A 16 -2.79 -5.75 -8.93
CA PHE A 16 -1.59 -6.30 -9.58
C PHE A 16 -0.57 -5.20 -9.88
N MET A 17 -1.01 -4.15 -10.57
CA MET A 17 -0.14 -3.05 -10.96
C MET A 17 0.41 -2.31 -9.74
N TRP A 18 -0.42 -2.11 -8.72
CA TRP A 18 -0.03 -1.42 -7.50
C TRP A 18 1.06 -2.19 -6.76
N VAL A 19 0.85 -3.48 -6.52
CA VAL A 19 1.85 -4.32 -5.84
C VAL A 19 3.14 -4.33 -6.63
N PHE A 20 3.08 -4.62 -7.93
CA PHE A 20 4.28 -4.64 -8.78
C PHE A 20 5.08 -3.33 -8.72
N CYS A 21 4.42 -2.18 -8.84
CA CYS A 21 5.08 -0.86 -8.81
C CYS A 21 5.59 -0.49 -7.41
N SER A 22 4.76 -0.69 -6.38
CA SER A 22 5.09 -0.29 -5.00
C SER A 22 6.29 -1.04 -4.42
N SER A 23 6.54 -2.26 -4.88
CA SER A 23 7.76 -3.02 -4.55
C SER A 23 9.06 -2.36 -4.96
N ALA A 24 9.03 -1.49 -5.96
CA ALA A 24 10.20 -0.78 -6.41
C ALA A 24 10.41 0.56 -5.68
N PHE A 25 9.53 0.96 -4.75
CA PHE A 25 9.58 2.32 -4.18
C PHE A 25 10.85 2.60 -3.39
N GLY A 26 11.41 1.66 -2.61
CA GLY A 26 12.67 1.93 -1.91
C GLY A 26 13.87 1.99 -2.83
N LEU A 27 13.91 1.12 -3.83
CA LEU A 27 14.93 1.18 -4.89
C LEU A 27 14.87 2.50 -5.63
N LEU A 28 13.67 2.94 -5.99
CA LEU A 28 13.47 4.23 -6.63
C LEU A 28 13.88 5.38 -5.69
N THR A 29 13.57 5.28 -4.40
CA THR A 29 13.97 6.26 -3.38
C THR A 29 15.49 6.36 -3.26
N SER A 30 16.20 5.23 -3.19
CA SER A 30 17.67 5.22 -3.09
C SER A 30 18.35 5.70 -4.37
N PHE A 31 17.80 5.37 -5.54
CA PHE A 31 18.29 5.92 -6.81
C PHE A 31 18.09 7.43 -6.89
N ILE A 32 16.94 7.95 -6.50
CA ILE A 32 16.69 9.40 -6.46
C ILE A 32 17.62 10.08 -5.46
N ALA A 33 17.79 9.52 -4.25
CA ALA A 33 18.66 10.07 -3.23
C ALA A 33 20.12 10.14 -3.70
N THR A 34 20.59 9.08 -4.37
CA THR A 34 21.96 9.00 -4.93
C THR A 34 22.14 9.98 -6.09
N ALA A 35 21.18 10.05 -7.01
CA ALA A 35 21.23 10.97 -8.15
C ALA A 35 21.20 12.45 -7.72
N ALA A 36 20.48 12.76 -6.64
CA ALA A 36 20.42 14.09 -6.05
C ALA A 36 21.61 14.40 -5.11
N GLY A 37 22.46 13.41 -4.80
CA GLY A 37 23.61 13.59 -3.90
C GLY A 37 23.25 13.81 -2.43
N VAL A 38 22.06 13.36 -2.00
CA VAL A 38 21.50 13.58 -0.64
C VAL A 38 21.45 12.32 0.21
N GLN A 39 22.14 11.24 -0.20
CA GLN A 39 22.13 9.96 0.51
C GLN A 39 22.66 10.03 1.96
N THR A 40 23.44 11.05 2.30
CA THR A 40 23.95 11.24 3.67
C THR A 40 23.03 12.12 4.54
N VAL A 41 21.93 12.64 3.98
CA VAL A 41 20.99 13.51 4.70
C VAL A 41 19.92 12.65 5.38
N PRO A 42 19.84 12.63 6.73
CA PRO A 42 19.00 11.66 7.46
C PRO A 42 17.50 11.71 7.15
N TRP A 43 17.00 12.85 6.70
CA TRP A 43 15.58 13.06 6.40
C TRP A 43 15.27 13.06 4.89
N ALA A 44 16.27 12.97 4.01
CA ALA A 44 16.03 13.05 2.57
C ALA A 44 15.22 11.84 2.08
N SER A 45 15.58 10.65 2.52
CA SER A 45 14.93 9.40 2.12
C SER A 45 13.43 9.38 2.47
N ILE A 46 13.04 9.86 3.67
CA ILE A 46 11.62 9.92 4.08
C ILE A 46 10.81 10.95 3.26
N VAL A 47 11.43 12.06 2.88
CA VAL A 47 10.79 13.05 2.00
C VAL A 47 10.62 12.49 0.59
N ILE A 48 11.68 11.90 0.03
CA ILE A 48 11.67 11.33 -1.32
C ILE A 48 10.61 10.25 -1.43
N ILE A 49 10.56 9.30 -0.50
CA ILE A 49 9.58 8.22 -0.55
C ILE A 49 8.15 8.73 -0.36
N THR A 50 7.93 9.78 0.43
CA THR A 50 6.63 10.43 0.56
C THR A 50 6.17 11.02 -0.77
N VAL A 51 7.08 11.69 -1.51
CA VAL A 51 6.78 12.25 -2.83
C VAL A 51 6.53 11.13 -3.86
N VAL A 52 7.36 10.09 -3.88
CA VAL A 52 7.16 8.91 -4.75
C VAL A 52 5.79 8.29 -4.49
N PHE A 53 5.49 7.99 -3.23
CA PHE A 53 4.21 7.40 -2.83
C PHE A 53 3.02 8.29 -3.24
N PHE A 54 3.13 9.61 -3.01
CA PHE A 54 2.10 10.56 -3.40
C PHE A 54 1.83 10.57 -4.91
N VAL A 55 2.89 10.58 -5.73
CA VAL A 55 2.77 10.59 -7.19
C VAL A 55 2.08 9.31 -7.67
N PHE A 56 2.53 8.15 -7.20
CA PHE A 56 1.93 6.87 -7.59
C PHE A 56 0.50 6.74 -7.07
N LEU A 57 0.23 7.09 -5.81
CA LEU A 57 -1.12 7.06 -5.25
C LEU A 57 -2.07 7.96 -6.06
N SER A 58 -1.62 9.13 -6.48
CA SER A 58 -2.39 10.04 -7.33
C SER A 58 -2.70 9.42 -8.70
N ILE A 59 -1.70 8.80 -9.35
CA ILE A 59 -1.87 8.11 -10.64
C ILE A 59 -2.88 6.97 -10.51
N PHE A 60 -2.74 6.13 -9.47
CA PHE A 60 -3.62 5.00 -9.24
C PHE A 60 -5.05 5.42 -8.87
N ASN A 61 -5.23 6.50 -8.12
CA ASN A 61 -6.55 7.07 -7.86
C ASN A 61 -7.24 7.53 -9.14
N ILE A 62 -6.51 8.18 -10.06
CA ILE A 62 -7.03 8.58 -11.37
C ILE A 62 -7.45 7.35 -12.19
N ILE A 63 -6.58 6.34 -12.26
CA ILE A 63 -6.83 5.08 -12.97
C ILE A 63 -8.05 4.36 -12.40
N GLY A 64 -8.16 4.25 -11.06
CA GLY A 64 -9.29 3.65 -10.37
C GLY A 64 -10.60 4.38 -10.66
N GLY A 65 -10.56 5.71 -10.71
CA GLY A 65 -11.67 6.55 -11.16
C GLY A 65 -12.16 6.20 -12.56
N PHE A 66 -11.25 6.09 -13.54
CA PHE A 66 -11.58 5.65 -14.91
C PHE A 66 -12.15 4.22 -14.97
N PHE A 67 -11.65 3.34 -14.11
CA PHE A 67 -12.18 1.99 -13.99
C PHE A 67 -13.54 1.91 -13.28
N GLY A 68 -14.08 3.02 -12.81
CA GLY A 68 -15.41 3.11 -12.20
C GLY A 68 -15.39 2.92 -10.69
N GLY A 69 -14.33 3.39 -10.04
CA GLY A 69 -14.12 3.26 -8.60
C GLY A 69 -13.41 1.95 -8.22
N ALA A 70 -12.55 1.44 -9.10
CA ALA A 70 -11.71 0.30 -8.76
C ALA A 70 -10.74 0.68 -7.62
N SER A 71 -10.50 -0.25 -6.70
CA SER A 71 -9.64 -0.07 -5.53
C SER A 71 -8.65 -1.21 -5.47
N PHE A 72 -7.40 -0.89 -5.12
CA PHE A 72 -6.37 -1.87 -4.80
C PHE A 72 -6.29 -2.17 -3.30
N ASP A 73 -7.12 -1.49 -2.48
CA ASP A 73 -7.09 -1.58 -1.03
C ASP A 73 -8.45 -2.05 -0.46
N PRO A 74 -8.52 -3.28 0.04
CA PRO A 74 -9.73 -3.82 0.65
C PRO A 74 -9.99 -3.28 2.05
N ALA A 75 -8.96 -2.76 2.75
CA ALA A 75 -9.13 -2.11 4.05
C ALA A 75 -9.92 -0.81 3.91
N SER A 76 -9.55 0.05 2.96
CA SER A 76 -10.34 1.24 2.65
C SER A 76 -11.75 0.89 2.17
N THR A 77 -11.90 -0.11 1.29
CA THR A 77 -13.22 -0.57 0.81
C THR A 77 -14.12 -1.00 1.99
N THR A 78 -13.56 -1.75 2.95
CA THR A 78 -14.26 -2.18 4.17
C THR A 78 -14.58 -0.99 5.09
N ALA A 79 -13.65 -0.07 5.27
CA ALA A 79 -13.82 1.10 6.14
C ALA A 79 -14.91 2.04 5.62
N PHE A 80 -14.95 2.26 4.31
CA PHE A 80 -16.00 3.04 3.64
C PHE A 80 -17.37 2.38 3.76
N TYR A 81 -17.44 1.07 3.53
CA TYR A 81 -18.67 0.29 3.77
C TYR A 81 -19.13 0.39 5.23
N ALA A 82 -18.23 0.19 6.19
CA ALA A 82 -18.54 0.24 7.61
C ALA A 82 -18.96 1.65 8.08
N ALA A 83 -18.40 2.70 7.48
CA ALA A 83 -18.78 4.08 7.72
C ALA A 83 -20.12 4.48 7.08
N GLY A 84 -20.78 3.57 6.34
CA GLY A 84 -21.98 3.88 5.56
C GLY A 84 -21.74 4.87 4.43
N SER A 85 -20.48 5.02 4.00
CA SER A 85 -20.03 5.98 3.00
C SER A 85 -19.46 5.22 1.81
N GLY A 86 -20.30 4.86 0.84
CA GLY A 86 -19.87 4.12 -0.35
C GLY A 86 -21.05 3.50 -1.10
N ALA A 87 -20.80 3.07 -2.34
CA ALA A 87 -21.79 2.35 -3.15
C ALA A 87 -21.67 0.82 -3.05
N ASP A 88 -20.68 0.33 -2.29
CA ASP A 88 -20.41 -1.09 -2.14
C ASP A 88 -21.43 -1.78 -1.22
N THR A 89 -21.78 -3.02 -1.57
CA THR A 89 -22.58 -3.95 -0.75
C THR A 89 -21.74 -5.13 -0.30
N LEU A 90 -22.18 -5.89 0.71
CA LEU A 90 -21.55 -7.16 1.12
C LEU A 90 -21.31 -8.09 -0.07
N THR A 91 -22.28 -8.18 -0.98
CA THR A 91 -22.22 -9.04 -2.17
C THR A 91 -21.18 -8.56 -3.17
N SER A 92 -21.03 -7.24 -3.35
CA SER A 92 -19.97 -6.68 -4.20
C SER A 92 -18.59 -6.88 -3.59
N MET A 93 -18.42 -6.66 -2.28
CA MET A 93 -17.16 -6.86 -1.57
C MET A 93 -16.71 -8.33 -1.60
N ALA A 94 -17.65 -9.27 -1.52
CA ALA A 94 -17.37 -10.71 -1.65
C ALA A 94 -16.72 -11.09 -2.99
N LEU A 95 -16.96 -10.33 -4.06
CA LEU A 95 -16.31 -10.53 -5.36
C LEU A 95 -15.02 -9.71 -5.50
N ARG A 96 -15.02 -8.49 -4.94
CA ARG A 96 -13.89 -7.55 -5.03
C ARG A 96 -12.69 -8.01 -4.21
N PHE A 97 -12.88 -8.45 -2.96
CA PHE A 97 -11.75 -8.82 -2.08
C PHE A 97 -10.93 -9.99 -2.60
N PRO A 98 -11.52 -11.11 -3.06
CA PRO A 98 -10.74 -12.18 -3.67
C PRO A 98 -10.00 -11.69 -4.91
N ALA A 99 -10.63 -10.86 -5.73
CA ALA A 99 -10.02 -10.34 -6.95
C ALA A 99 -8.81 -9.44 -6.65
N GLN A 100 -8.92 -8.55 -5.65
CA GLN A 100 -7.79 -7.73 -5.17
C GLN A 100 -6.66 -8.60 -4.62
N ALA A 101 -6.98 -9.64 -3.86
CA ALA A 101 -6.00 -10.59 -3.34
C ALA A 101 -5.28 -11.33 -4.48
N PHE A 102 -6.00 -11.86 -5.48
CA PHE A 102 -5.39 -12.49 -6.65
C PHE A 102 -4.50 -11.53 -7.44
N GLY A 103 -4.96 -10.29 -7.64
CA GLY A 103 -4.18 -9.24 -8.27
C GLY A 103 -2.86 -9.00 -7.52
N ALA A 104 -2.94 -8.81 -6.21
CA ALA A 104 -1.79 -8.59 -5.35
C ALA A 104 -0.79 -9.76 -5.39
N VAL A 105 -1.27 -11.01 -5.31
CA VAL A 105 -0.43 -12.21 -5.48
C VAL A 105 0.29 -12.18 -6.81
N GLY A 106 -0.44 -11.92 -7.90
CA GLY A 106 0.13 -11.88 -9.24
C GLY A 106 1.19 -10.79 -9.38
N GLY A 107 0.95 -9.60 -8.82
CA GLY A 107 1.91 -8.50 -8.84
C GLY A 107 3.19 -8.83 -8.08
N ALA A 108 3.06 -9.49 -6.94
CA ALA A 108 4.18 -9.94 -6.13
C ALA A 108 5.02 -11.01 -6.85
N LEU A 109 4.38 -12.01 -7.46
CA LEU A 109 5.08 -13.03 -8.25
C LEU A 109 5.76 -12.41 -9.48
N ALA A 110 5.12 -11.45 -10.14
CA ALA A 110 5.68 -10.78 -11.30
C ALA A 110 6.94 -9.97 -10.95
N ILE A 111 6.96 -9.26 -9.82
CA ILE A 111 8.17 -8.50 -9.43
C ILE A 111 9.30 -9.41 -8.96
N MET A 112 9.02 -10.54 -8.31
CA MET A 112 10.05 -11.51 -7.95
C MET A 112 10.81 -12.04 -9.16
N GLU A 113 10.11 -12.22 -10.28
CA GLU A 113 10.72 -12.66 -11.54
C GLU A 113 11.40 -11.50 -12.28
N ALA A 114 10.83 -10.30 -12.23
CA ALA A 114 11.33 -9.14 -12.98
C ALA A 114 12.52 -8.42 -12.31
N ILE A 115 12.71 -8.56 -10.99
CA ILE A 115 13.74 -7.81 -10.28
C ILE A 115 15.16 -8.35 -10.60
N PRO A 116 16.15 -7.48 -10.86
CA PRO A 116 17.53 -7.92 -11.05
C PRO A 116 18.06 -8.68 -9.83
N GLU A 117 18.89 -9.70 -10.04
CA GLU A 117 19.44 -10.54 -8.95
C GLU A 117 20.16 -9.74 -7.87
N GLN A 118 20.87 -8.69 -8.30
CA GLN A 118 21.55 -7.73 -7.44
C GLN A 118 20.63 -6.96 -6.47
N TYR A 119 19.31 -7.00 -6.65
CA TYR A 119 18.35 -6.37 -5.73
C TYR A 119 17.34 -7.37 -5.15
N LYS A 120 17.45 -8.67 -5.45
CA LYS A 120 16.55 -9.71 -4.93
C LYS A 120 16.56 -9.79 -3.40
N TYR A 121 17.71 -9.54 -2.77
CA TYR A 121 17.83 -9.51 -1.30
C TYR A 121 17.02 -8.38 -0.67
N MET A 122 16.65 -7.36 -1.44
CA MET A 122 15.80 -6.30 -0.92
C MET A 122 14.36 -6.82 -0.76
N ILE A 123 13.85 -7.67 -1.67
CA ILE A 123 12.51 -8.29 -1.60
C ILE A 123 12.50 -9.53 -0.68
N GLU A 124 13.22 -9.47 0.44
CA GLU A 124 13.20 -10.54 1.43
C GLU A 124 11.93 -10.47 2.30
N GLY A 125 11.35 -11.64 2.58
CA GLY A 125 10.07 -11.83 3.28
C GLY A 125 10.01 -11.23 4.68
N PRO A 126 8.80 -11.16 5.28
CA PRO A 126 8.58 -10.62 6.62
C PRO A 126 9.54 -11.21 7.66
N SER A 127 10.41 -10.35 8.21
CA SER A 127 11.22 -10.67 9.37
C SER A 127 10.52 -10.11 10.60
N VAL A 128 9.69 -10.92 11.26
CA VAL A 128 9.09 -10.56 12.54
C VAL A 128 10.22 -10.46 13.57
N LYS A 129 10.55 -9.23 13.99
CA LYS A 129 11.66 -8.93 14.91
C LYS A 129 11.32 -9.16 16.39
N VAL A 130 10.07 -9.51 16.68
CA VAL A 130 9.50 -9.70 18.03
C VAL A 130 8.82 -11.06 18.14
N ASP A 131 8.30 -11.44 19.31
CA ASP A 131 7.47 -12.64 19.41
C ASP A 131 6.21 -12.53 18.52
N THR A 132 5.76 -13.64 17.95
CA THR A 132 4.64 -13.71 16.99
C THR A 132 3.36 -13.14 17.58
N HIS A 133 3.10 -13.37 18.87
CA HIS A 133 1.93 -12.82 19.57
C HIS A 133 1.99 -11.29 19.71
N THR A 134 3.14 -10.75 20.10
CA THR A 134 3.36 -9.31 20.21
C THR A 134 3.32 -8.65 18.84
N GLY A 135 3.89 -9.30 17.82
CA GLY A 135 3.88 -8.82 16.45
C GLY A 135 2.47 -8.78 15.86
N ALA A 136 1.68 -9.84 16.03
CA ALA A 136 0.30 -9.87 15.57
C ALA A 136 -0.58 -8.79 16.23
N PHE A 137 -0.38 -8.55 17.54
CA PHE A 137 -1.09 -7.50 18.25
C PHE A 137 -0.68 -6.10 17.77
N ALA A 138 0.63 -5.85 17.64
CA ALA A 138 1.15 -4.57 17.17
C ALA A 138 0.70 -4.26 15.73
N GLU A 139 0.76 -5.23 14.82
CA GLU A 139 0.24 -5.10 13.45
C GLU A 139 -1.27 -4.79 13.43
N GLY A 140 -2.05 -5.45 14.29
CA GLY A 140 -3.48 -5.21 14.41
C GLY A 140 -3.80 -3.77 14.85
N VAL A 141 -3.12 -3.29 15.90
CA VAL A 141 -3.27 -1.92 16.39
C VAL A 141 -2.84 -0.89 15.34
N LEU A 142 -1.71 -1.15 14.68
CA LEU A 142 -1.16 -0.21 13.71
C LEU A 142 -1.99 -0.16 12.42
N THR A 143 -2.48 -1.31 11.93
CA THR A 143 -3.41 -1.40 10.81
C THR A 143 -4.73 -0.70 11.12
N PHE A 144 -5.26 -0.87 12.34
CA PHE A 144 -6.44 -0.15 12.80
C PHE A 144 -6.20 1.36 12.82
N ALA A 145 -5.07 1.81 13.37
CA ALA A 145 -4.73 3.22 13.44
C ALA A 145 -4.60 3.87 12.04
N ILE A 146 -3.89 3.21 11.10
CA ILE A 146 -3.82 3.69 9.71
C ILE A 146 -5.21 3.77 9.11
N THR A 147 -5.97 2.67 9.15
CA THR A 147 -7.29 2.61 8.50
C THR A 147 -8.24 3.66 9.08
N PHE A 148 -8.20 3.87 10.40
CA PHE A 148 -9.02 4.88 11.07
C PHE A 148 -8.62 6.30 10.69
N ILE A 149 -7.32 6.63 10.68
CA ILE A 149 -6.85 7.97 10.30
C ILE A 149 -7.11 8.24 8.81
N VAL A 150 -6.88 7.25 7.94
CA VAL A 150 -7.21 7.32 6.50
C VAL A 150 -8.70 7.59 6.32
N LEU A 151 -9.56 6.88 7.04
CA LEU A 151 -11.00 7.09 7.00
C LEU A 151 -11.37 8.51 7.46
N LEU A 152 -10.76 9.02 8.55
CA LEU A 152 -10.98 10.39 9.03
C LEU A 152 -10.56 11.43 7.98
N ILE A 153 -9.42 11.24 7.31
CA ILE A 153 -8.96 12.13 6.22
C ILE A 153 -9.92 12.08 5.04
N MET A 154 -10.43 10.90 4.70
CA MET A 154 -11.34 10.76 3.57
C MET A 154 -12.73 11.35 3.84
N LEU A 155 -13.23 11.26 5.08
CA LEU A 155 -14.55 11.76 5.46
C LEU A 155 -14.54 13.24 5.89
N ARG A 156 -13.45 13.73 6.50
CA ARG A 156 -13.36 15.07 7.10
C ARG A 156 -12.13 15.88 6.66
N GLY A 157 -11.33 15.36 5.74
CA GLY A 157 -10.15 16.04 5.25
C GLY A 157 -10.45 17.19 4.28
N PRO A 158 -9.40 17.70 3.60
CA PRO A 158 -9.53 18.81 2.67
C PRO A 158 -10.50 18.52 1.52
N GLN A 159 -11.18 19.56 1.04
CA GLN A 159 -12.09 19.46 -0.11
C GLN A 159 -11.36 19.16 -1.44
N SER A 160 -10.08 19.51 -1.52
CA SER A 160 -9.26 19.28 -2.70
C SER A 160 -8.65 17.86 -2.68
N GLU A 161 -8.95 17.07 -3.71
CA GLU A 161 -8.48 15.68 -3.84
C GLU A 161 -6.95 15.56 -3.85
N ILE A 162 -6.25 16.55 -4.39
CA ILE A 162 -4.77 16.61 -4.41
C ILE A 162 -4.24 16.71 -2.97
N PHE A 163 -4.76 17.66 -2.18
CA PHE A 163 -4.32 17.82 -0.80
C PHE A 163 -4.74 16.64 0.06
N LYS A 164 -5.92 16.07 -0.16
CA LYS A 164 -6.37 14.85 0.51
C LYS A 164 -5.38 13.69 0.26
N THR A 165 -4.98 13.48 -0.99
CA THR A 165 -3.98 12.47 -1.37
C THR A 165 -2.61 12.77 -0.77
N TRP A 166 -2.22 14.05 -0.67
CA TRP A 166 -0.98 14.46 -0.01
C TRP A 166 -0.96 14.13 1.49
N PHE A 167 -2.04 14.47 2.22
CA PHE A 167 -2.18 14.13 3.64
C PHE A 167 -2.19 12.61 3.87
N LEU A 168 -2.90 11.86 3.01
CA LEU A 168 -2.87 10.40 3.06
C LEU A 168 -1.45 9.86 2.89
N SER A 169 -0.70 10.42 1.95
CA SER A 169 0.68 9.99 1.69
C SER A 169 1.60 10.22 2.88
N ILE A 170 1.54 11.40 3.50
CA ILE A 170 2.31 11.72 4.71
C ILE A 170 1.98 10.75 5.83
N VAL A 171 0.69 10.54 6.11
CA VAL A 171 0.23 9.70 7.22
C VAL A 171 0.62 8.25 7.01
N ILE A 172 0.35 7.69 5.82
CA ILE A 172 0.66 6.29 5.50
C ILE A 172 2.17 6.07 5.59
N VAL A 173 2.98 6.90 4.93
CA VAL A 173 4.44 6.73 4.95
C VAL A 173 5.00 6.89 6.37
N THR A 174 4.52 7.86 7.14
CA THR A 174 4.98 8.06 8.53
C THR A 174 4.64 6.86 9.41
N LEU A 175 3.40 6.38 9.38
CA LEU A 175 2.94 5.27 10.22
C LEU A 175 3.57 3.94 9.80
N VAL A 176 3.77 3.72 8.50
CA VAL A 176 4.47 2.53 7.98
C VAL A 176 5.94 2.55 8.37
N THR A 177 6.61 3.70 8.26
CA THR A 177 8.03 3.85 8.66
C THR A 177 8.21 3.66 10.17
N PHE A 178 7.26 4.15 10.98
CA PHE A 178 7.28 3.93 12.42
C PHE A 178 6.97 2.46 12.78
N GLY A 179 6.01 1.86 12.07
CA GLY A 179 5.60 0.46 12.24
C GLY A 179 6.67 -0.56 11.93
N SER A 180 7.48 -0.30 10.90
CA SER A 180 8.53 -1.22 10.48
C SER A 180 9.58 -1.51 11.54
N ALA A 181 9.72 -0.64 12.55
CA ALA A 181 10.59 -0.86 13.70
C ALA A 181 10.12 -2.03 14.60
N TYR A 182 8.82 -2.31 14.64
CA TYR A 182 8.21 -3.29 15.55
C TYR A 182 7.90 -4.62 14.87
N THR A 183 7.36 -4.61 13.65
CA THR A 183 6.75 -5.81 13.05
C THR A 183 7.12 -6.04 11.58
N GLY A 184 7.94 -5.14 11.01
CA GLY A 184 8.03 -5.00 9.56
C GLY A 184 6.76 -4.33 9.00
N PRO A 185 6.69 -4.07 7.69
CA PRO A 185 5.56 -3.34 7.10
C PRO A 185 4.48 -4.29 6.55
N SER A 186 3.69 -4.94 7.42
CA SER A 186 2.65 -5.91 7.00
C SER A 186 1.25 -5.31 6.71
N MET A 187 1.12 -4.00 6.82
CA MET A 187 -0.09 -3.30 7.27
C MET A 187 -1.30 -3.23 6.33
N ASN A 188 -1.90 -4.36 5.94
CA ASN A 188 -3.25 -4.42 5.37
C ASN A 188 -3.87 -5.83 5.54
N PRO A 189 -5.14 -5.99 5.99
CA PRO A 189 -5.73 -7.31 6.26
C PRO A 189 -5.86 -8.25 5.06
N ALA A 190 -5.89 -7.76 3.81
CA ALA A 190 -5.77 -8.65 2.64
C ALA A 190 -4.33 -9.03 2.30
N PHE A 191 -3.36 -8.33 2.90
CA PHE A 191 -1.94 -8.56 2.76
C PHE A 191 -1.35 -9.37 3.92
N VAL A 192 -2.08 -9.49 5.04
CA VAL A 192 -1.74 -10.40 6.16
C VAL A 192 -1.82 -11.87 5.76
N SER A 193 -2.61 -12.23 4.74
CA SER A 193 -2.72 -13.61 4.23
C SER A 193 -1.71 -13.96 3.14
N LEU A 194 -0.84 -13.04 2.71
CA LEU A 194 0.21 -13.36 1.75
C LEU A 194 1.53 -12.74 2.18
N ALA A 195 2.40 -13.57 2.76
CA ALA A 195 3.78 -13.31 3.18
C ALA A 195 4.71 -12.71 2.10
N LEU A 196 4.17 -12.31 0.96
CA LEU A 196 4.84 -11.81 -0.24
C LEU A 196 4.76 -10.29 -0.40
N SER A 197 3.77 -9.64 0.21
CA SER A 197 3.60 -8.18 0.08
C SER A 197 4.23 -7.40 1.22
N ILE A 198 4.47 -8.08 2.33
CA ILE A 198 5.21 -7.60 3.49
C ILE A 198 6.71 -7.53 3.15
N SER A 199 7.22 -8.48 2.35
CA SER A 199 8.57 -8.48 1.78
C SER A 199 8.87 -7.22 0.98
N ILE A 200 7.90 -6.85 0.17
CA ILE A 200 7.90 -5.79 -0.84
C ILE A 200 8.03 -4.38 -0.21
N TRP A 201 7.45 -4.19 0.98
CA TRP A 201 7.62 -2.96 1.75
C TRP A 201 8.86 -3.00 2.65
N TYR A 202 9.31 -4.18 3.10
CA TYR A 202 10.53 -4.34 3.88
C TYR A 202 11.78 -3.96 3.05
N SER A 203 11.79 -4.27 1.75
CA SER A 203 12.76 -3.75 0.77
C SER A 203 12.82 -2.23 0.75
N THR A 204 11.65 -1.63 0.91
CA THR A 204 11.43 -0.23 0.63
C THR A 204 11.99 0.67 1.72
N LEU A 205 11.98 0.17 2.96
CA LEU A 205 12.45 0.87 4.15
C LEU A 205 13.91 0.55 4.51
N ASN A 206 14.46 -0.59 4.07
CA ASN A 206 15.89 -0.90 4.27
C ASN A 206 16.83 -0.12 3.30
N CYS A 207 16.26 0.67 2.38
CA CYS A 207 16.97 1.62 1.52
C CYS A 207 16.92 3.07 2.02
N VAL A 208 16.20 3.32 3.12
CA VAL A 208 16.08 4.62 3.82
C VAL A 208 17.03 4.62 4.99
#